data_AF-A0A4R8Q3L6-F1
#
_entry.id   AF-A0A4R8Q3L6-F1
#
_cell.length_a   1.000
_cell.length_b   1.000
_cell.length_c   1.000
_cell.angle_alpha   90.00
_cell.angle_beta   90.00
_cell.angle_gamma   90.00
#
_symmetry.space_group_name_H-M   'P 1'
#
loop_
_entity.id
_entity.type
_entity.pdbx_description
1 polymer ?
#
loop_
_entity_poly.entity_id
_entity_poly.type
_entity_poly.pdbx_seq_one_letter_code
_entity_poly.pdbx_strand_id
1 'polypeptide(L)'
;MHSFNLLFLASAASAYWLPETLSASQFKTCVVPKTTGDASPAILSTVKSCGSNSRVVFSEGEEYALLTPLKFTGLTNVEFSIEGNLTLSPDPAVVAAVVQNTTAYPGHWITVSKSQGVTFTSKGWINCHGDKWWPNANDSSDKGRPHLFSFGVTGLRLRGLKVLNPVAWAFSMGGQDVYMTDTVLDARSTEGFPFNTDGIDVSASDVIIDGWTSHNGDDIINVSPPAVNVTMRNIVAYGTHGISVSCASGTGSGYLFENAQIYDSLLGARFKGSVGTTCQISDVTWRNMTIINTSYPIHFIEDYVDQEKGAAGKDASLAAFAKNFKWESITAHTGKSLKDGSCVTTPCWSQTQGESTKKSMYIICKDADHCQDFKFSDITLVAADGTAGEMQCAGLEKDTTLGIPCTNGTLTK
;
A
#
# COMPACT_ATOMS: atom_id res chain seq x y z
N MET A 1 0.81 -22.23 33.26
CA MET A 1 1.27 -20.86 32.97
C MET A 1 2.52 -20.98 32.11
N HIS A 2 2.38 -20.87 30.79
CA HIS A 2 3.51 -20.96 29.86
C HIS A 2 4.00 -19.54 29.60
N SER A 3 5.17 -19.20 30.14
CA SER A 3 5.81 -17.90 29.94
C SER A 3 6.34 -17.79 28.52
N PHE A 4 5.74 -16.93 27.71
CA PHE A 4 6.30 -16.48 26.44
C PHE A 4 7.43 -15.50 26.72
N ASN A 5 8.67 -15.93 26.51
CA ASN A 5 9.82 -15.02 26.43
C ASN A 5 9.83 -14.38 25.05
N LEU A 6 9.36 -13.13 24.94
CA LEU A 6 9.66 -12.28 23.79
C LEU A 6 11.14 -11.89 23.86
N LEU A 7 11.96 -12.54 23.04
CA LEU A 7 13.29 -12.05 22.71
C LEU A 7 13.13 -10.83 21.79
N PHE A 8 13.24 -9.64 22.36
CA PHE A 8 13.54 -8.44 21.58
C PHE A 8 14.95 -8.59 21.02
N LEU A 9 15.07 -8.97 19.74
CA LEU A 9 16.27 -8.73 18.98
C LEU A 9 16.42 -7.21 18.88
N ALA A 10 17.38 -6.67 19.63
CA ALA A 10 17.82 -5.30 19.45
C ALA A 10 18.33 -5.16 18.02
N SER A 11 17.56 -4.51 17.16
CA SER A 11 18.04 -4.03 15.87
C SER A 11 19.18 -3.06 16.16
N ALA A 12 20.39 -3.45 15.79
CA ALA A 12 21.51 -2.54 15.76
C ALA A 12 21.09 -1.35 14.90
N ALA A 13 21.11 -0.15 15.50
CA ALA A 13 20.75 1.10 14.84
C ALA A 13 21.48 1.20 13.50
N SER A 14 20.71 1.09 12.42
CA SER A 14 21.18 1.15 11.04
C SER A 14 21.97 2.44 10.84
N ALA A 15 23.25 2.28 10.48
CA ALA A 15 24.09 3.38 10.06
C ALA A 15 23.36 4.20 8.98
N TYR A 16 23.41 5.52 9.09
CA TYR A 16 22.88 6.45 8.10
C TYR A 16 23.64 6.26 6.77
N TRP A 17 23.17 5.37 5.91
CA TRP A 17 23.72 5.23 4.56
C TRP A 17 23.18 6.37 3.69
N LEU A 18 23.87 7.50 3.61
CA LEU A 18 23.71 8.44 2.49
C LEU A 18 23.62 7.68 1.14
N PRO A 19 23.00 8.23 0.08
CA PRO A 19 22.97 7.59 -1.23
C PRO A 19 24.38 7.08 -1.55
N GLU A 20 24.48 5.78 -1.84
CA GLU A 20 25.71 4.95 -1.86
C GLU A 20 26.78 5.42 -2.88
N THR A 21 26.62 6.61 -3.46
CA THR A 21 27.34 7.07 -4.64
C THR A 21 28.31 8.23 -4.40
N LEU A 22 28.24 8.97 -3.28
CA LEU A 22 29.08 10.18 -3.07
C LEU A 22 29.59 10.33 -1.62
N SER A 23 30.80 10.87 -1.45
CA SER A 23 31.39 11.12 -0.12
C SER A 23 30.74 12.33 0.57
N ALA A 24 30.71 12.34 1.91
CA ALA A 24 30.10 13.41 2.71
C ALA A 24 30.64 14.82 2.41
N SER A 25 31.87 14.94 1.89
CA SER A 25 32.49 16.22 1.50
C SER A 25 31.94 16.83 0.20
N GLN A 26 31.11 16.10 -0.54
CA GLN A 26 30.53 16.54 -1.83
C GLN A 26 29.08 17.03 -1.71
N PHE A 27 28.48 17.00 -0.51
CA PHE A 27 27.10 17.41 -0.27
C PHE A 27 26.98 18.86 0.21
N LYS A 28 26.34 19.72 -0.59
CA LYS A 28 25.92 21.05 -0.13
C LYS A 28 24.74 20.90 0.82
N THR A 29 24.81 21.45 2.02
CA THR A 29 23.67 21.44 2.96
C THR A 29 22.94 22.79 2.93
N CYS A 30 21.62 22.77 2.78
CA CYS A 30 20.76 23.95 2.87
C CYS A 30 19.64 23.70 3.87
N VAL A 31 19.45 24.62 4.81
CA VAL A 31 18.39 24.53 5.81
C VAL A 31 17.17 25.29 5.30
N VAL A 32 15.99 24.67 5.36
CA VAL A 32 14.73 25.35 5.06
C VAL A 32 14.45 26.36 6.18
N PRO A 33 14.30 27.65 5.88
CA PRO A 33 14.06 28.65 6.90
C PRO A 33 12.71 28.41 7.59
N LYS A 34 12.65 28.72 8.89
CA LYS A 34 11.39 28.73 9.65
C LYS A 34 10.40 29.70 8.99
N THR A 35 9.13 29.30 8.95
CA THR A 35 8.04 30.14 8.46
C THR A 35 6.88 30.12 9.45
N THR A 36 6.06 31.18 9.46
CA THR A 36 4.86 31.29 10.31
C THR A 36 3.57 31.08 9.52
N GLY A 37 3.66 30.49 8.32
CA GLY A 37 2.58 30.32 7.35
C GLY A 37 2.94 29.23 6.34
N ASP A 38 2.52 29.38 5.08
CA ASP A 38 2.87 28.40 4.04
C ASP A 38 4.39 28.33 3.84
N ALA A 39 4.97 27.18 4.20
CA ALA A 39 6.37 26.87 4.03
C ALA A 39 6.72 26.49 2.59
N SER A 40 5.72 26.14 1.76
CA SER A 40 5.94 25.58 0.43
C SER A 40 6.81 26.46 -0.49
N PRO A 41 6.60 27.80 -0.57
CA PRO A 41 7.47 28.67 -1.37
C PRO A 41 8.93 28.68 -0.90
N ALA A 42 9.14 28.68 0.42
CA ALA A 42 10.49 28.65 1.00
C ALA A 42 11.19 27.33 0.71
N ILE A 43 10.49 26.20 0.82
CA ILE A 43 11.00 24.87 0.49
C ILE A 43 11.41 24.81 -0.99
N LEU A 44 10.53 25.22 -1.91
CA LEU A 44 10.80 25.23 -3.35
C LEU A 44 12.03 26.09 -3.69
N SER A 45 12.14 27.27 -3.08
CA SER A 45 13.30 28.16 -3.24
C SER A 45 14.58 27.54 -2.70
N THR A 46 14.55 26.96 -1.50
CA THR A 46 15.70 26.30 -0.88
C THR A 46 16.20 25.15 -1.75
N VAL A 47 15.32 24.23 -2.17
CA VAL A 47 15.69 23.09 -3.02
C VAL A 47 16.31 23.57 -4.33
N LYS A 48 15.70 24.56 -4.99
CA LYS A 48 16.23 25.14 -6.24
C LYS A 48 17.62 25.75 -6.05
N SER A 49 17.84 26.48 -4.95
CA SER A 49 19.13 27.12 -4.64
C SER A 49 20.20 26.14 -4.15
N CYS A 50 19.78 25.01 -3.58
CA CYS A 50 20.69 23.97 -3.11
C CYS A 50 21.26 23.18 -4.30
N GLY A 51 20.44 22.90 -5.31
CA GLY A 51 20.86 22.23 -6.53
C GLY A 51 21.20 20.76 -6.31
N SER A 52 21.93 20.17 -7.26
CA SER A 52 22.33 18.76 -7.22
C SER A 52 23.39 18.47 -6.16
N ASN A 53 23.53 17.20 -5.78
CA ASN A 53 24.48 16.73 -4.75
C ASN A 53 24.30 17.52 -3.44
N SER A 54 23.07 17.52 -2.93
CA SER A 54 22.70 18.39 -1.82
C SER A 54 21.80 17.72 -0.80
N ARG A 55 21.83 18.28 0.41
CA ARG A 55 20.96 17.91 1.53
C ARG A 55 20.12 19.12 1.91
N VAL A 56 18.82 18.98 1.85
CA VAL A 56 17.83 19.96 2.28
C VAL A 56 17.29 19.54 3.64
N VAL A 57 17.55 20.36 4.66
CA VAL A 57 17.25 20.04 6.07
C VAL A 57 16.01 20.80 6.53
N PHE A 58 15.04 20.08 7.07
CA PHE A 58 13.92 20.61 7.85
C PHE A 58 14.29 20.45 9.32
N SER A 59 14.42 21.56 10.04
CA SER A 59 15.09 21.58 11.35
C SER A 59 14.27 20.89 12.45
N GLU A 60 14.96 20.24 13.38
CA GLU A 60 14.35 19.68 14.58
C GLU A 60 13.62 20.75 15.39
N GLY A 61 12.47 20.40 15.98
CA GLY A 61 11.64 21.32 16.76
C GLY A 61 10.83 22.32 15.93
N GLU A 62 10.97 22.31 14.60
CA GLU A 62 10.18 23.13 13.68
C GLU A 62 9.03 22.33 13.05
N GLU A 63 7.93 23.02 12.75
CA GLU A 63 6.82 22.50 11.98
C GLU A 63 6.65 23.33 10.71
N TYR A 64 6.61 22.65 9.55
CA TYR A 64 6.50 23.29 8.25
C TYR A 64 5.10 23.01 7.67
N ALA A 65 4.27 24.06 7.61
CA ALA A 65 2.93 23.95 7.03
C ALA A 65 3.00 23.97 5.49
N LEU A 66 2.58 22.89 4.85
CA LEU A 66 2.51 22.73 3.40
C LEU A 66 1.11 23.12 2.92
N LEU A 67 0.83 24.42 2.78
CA LEU A 67 -0.50 24.90 2.40
C LEU A 67 -0.72 24.90 0.88
N THR A 68 0.37 24.79 0.11
CA THR A 68 0.32 24.60 -1.35
C THR A 68 1.17 23.40 -1.79
N PRO A 69 0.85 22.75 -2.94
CA PRO A 69 1.56 21.56 -3.38
C PRO A 69 3.02 21.82 -3.75
N LEU A 70 3.88 20.87 -3.44
CA LEU A 70 5.30 20.87 -3.78
C LEU A 70 5.54 20.05 -5.05
N LYS A 71 6.23 20.65 -6.03
CA LYS A 71 6.62 19.98 -7.26
C LYS A 71 8.12 20.12 -7.49
N PHE A 72 8.80 18.99 -7.51
CA PHE A 72 10.22 18.87 -7.83
C PHE A 72 10.40 18.08 -9.13
N THR A 73 11.29 18.56 -9.99
CA THR A 73 11.64 17.89 -11.24
C THR A 73 13.12 18.06 -11.54
N GLY A 74 13.74 17.06 -12.16
CA GLY A 74 15.15 17.14 -12.56
C GLY A 74 16.12 17.20 -11.38
N LEU A 75 15.77 16.62 -10.23
CA LEU A 75 16.72 16.51 -9.12
C LEU A 75 17.77 15.45 -9.43
N THR A 76 18.99 15.68 -8.95
CA THR A 76 20.09 14.72 -9.06
C THR A 76 20.84 14.65 -7.74
N ASN A 77 20.82 13.49 -7.08
CA ASN A 77 21.49 13.25 -5.80
C ASN A 77 21.08 14.25 -4.71
N VAL A 78 19.77 14.34 -4.44
CA VAL A 78 19.22 15.26 -3.43
C VAL A 78 18.62 14.46 -2.28
N GLU A 79 19.02 14.80 -1.05
CA GLU A 79 18.43 14.28 0.18
C GLU A 79 17.53 15.34 0.83
N PHE A 80 16.33 14.94 1.21
CA PHE A 80 15.43 15.67 2.09
C PHE A 80 15.53 15.04 3.49
N SER A 81 16.17 15.75 4.43
CA SER A 81 16.35 15.32 5.83
C SER A 81 15.33 16.06 6.69
N ILE A 82 14.27 15.35 7.06
CA ILE A 82 13.11 15.85 7.79
C ILE A 82 13.32 15.59 9.29
N GLU A 83 14.04 16.49 9.96
CA GLU A 83 14.29 16.40 11.41
C GLU A 83 13.15 17.00 12.24
N GLY A 84 12.38 17.94 11.66
CA GLY A 84 11.14 18.51 12.20
C GLY A 84 9.87 17.79 11.70
N ASN A 85 8.72 18.46 11.80
CA ASN A 85 7.42 17.95 11.32
C ASN A 85 6.95 18.67 10.05
N LEU A 86 6.16 17.98 9.24
CA LEU A 86 5.39 18.57 8.15
C LEU A 86 3.90 18.49 8.49
N THR A 87 3.12 19.50 8.13
CA THR A 87 1.66 19.48 8.31
C THR A 87 0.96 20.01 7.08
N LEU A 88 -0.15 19.38 6.68
CA LEU A 88 -1.10 19.97 5.75
C LEU A 88 -2.05 20.91 6.53
N SER A 89 -2.91 21.64 5.82
CA SER A 89 -3.98 22.42 6.45
C SER A 89 -4.96 21.48 7.18
N PRO A 90 -5.35 21.78 8.42
CA PRO A 90 -6.38 21.03 9.13
C PRO A 90 -7.80 21.36 8.66
N ASP A 91 -7.97 22.35 7.77
CA ASP A 91 -9.25 22.72 7.20
C ASP A 91 -9.46 22.01 5.84
N PRO A 92 -10.39 21.03 5.74
CA PRO A 92 -10.70 20.35 4.50
C PRO A 92 -11.11 21.28 3.36
N ALA A 93 -11.79 22.40 3.63
CA ALA A 93 -12.25 23.31 2.59
C ALA A 93 -11.07 24.03 1.91
N VAL A 94 -10.05 24.41 2.68
CA VAL A 94 -8.82 25.02 2.16
C VAL A 94 -8.08 24.04 1.23
N VAL A 95 -7.94 22.80 1.68
CA VAL A 95 -7.27 21.74 0.90
C VAL A 95 -8.08 21.40 -0.36
N ALA A 96 -9.39 21.22 -0.24
CA ALA A 96 -10.27 20.93 -1.37
C ALA A 96 -10.23 22.04 -2.44
N ALA A 97 -10.16 23.31 -2.03
CA ALA A 97 -10.01 24.43 -2.97
C ALA A 97 -8.69 24.36 -3.77
N VAL A 98 -7.60 23.89 -3.15
CA VAL A 98 -6.33 23.64 -3.85
C VAL A 98 -6.47 22.46 -4.82
N VAL A 99 -7.05 21.35 -4.38
CA VAL A 99 -7.24 20.13 -5.21
C VAL A 99 -8.10 20.40 -6.44
N GLN A 100 -9.14 21.23 -6.31
CA GLN A 100 -10.01 21.63 -7.43
C GLN A 100 -9.30 22.54 -8.46
N ASN A 101 -8.20 23.18 -8.08
CA ASN A 101 -7.36 23.93 -9.02
C ASN A 101 -6.34 23.00 -9.69
N THR A 102 -6.76 22.34 -10.78
CA THR A 102 -5.94 21.37 -11.52
C THR A 102 -4.65 21.95 -12.13
N THR A 103 -4.51 23.27 -12.20
CA THR A 103 -3.24 23.92 -12.60
C THR A 103 -2.24 23.94 -11.45
N ALA A 104 -2.72 24.12 -10.21
CA ALA A 104 -1.89 24.14 -9.00
C ALA A 104 -1.66 22.74 -8.42
N TYR A 105 -2.63 21.83 -8.57
CA TYR A 105 -2.60 20.49 -8.03
C TYR A 105 -2.49 19.43 -9.14
N PRO A 106 -1.31 18.81 -9.32
CA PRO A 106 -1.08 17.80 -10.36
C PRO A 106 -1.56 16.39 -9.97
N GLY A 107 -2.40 16.27 -8.93
CA GLY A 107 -2.91 14.99 -8.42
C GLY A 107 -2.25 14.49 -7.14
N HIS A 108 -1.13 15.10 -6.69
CA HIS A 108 -0.47 14.76 -5.43
C HIS A 108 0.11 16.02 -4.75
N TRP A 109 0.14 16.03 -3.41
CA TRP A 109 0.59 17.19 -2.63
C TRP A 109 2.10 17.39 -2.72
N ILE A 110 2.86 16.30 -2.77
CA ILE A 110 4.30 16.31 -2.96
C ILE A 110 4.63 15.42 -4.16
N THR A 111 5.11 16.03 -5.25
CA THR A 111 5.50 15.34 -6.48
C THR A 111 6.98 15.47 -6.73
N VAL A 112 7.68 14.34 -6.92
CA VAL A 112 9.06 14.30 -7.40
C VAL A 112 9.10 13.49 -8.70
N SER A 113 9.45 14.13 -9.81
CA SER A 113 9.41 13.49 -11.13
C SER A 113 10.71 13.71 -11.90
N LYS A 114 10.99 12.85 -12.90
CA LYS A 114 12.14 13.00 -13.81
C LYS A 114 13.45 13.26 -13.05
N SER A 115 13.67 12.53 -11.97
CA SER A 115 14.78 12.77 -11.03
C SER A 115 15.57 11.49 -10.81
N GLN A 116 16.83 11.64 -10.39
CA GLN A 116 17.74 10.53 -10.14
C GLN A 116 18.41 10.69 -8.77
N GLY A 117 18.47 9.62 -7.99
CA GLY A 117 19.12 9.65 -6.67
C GLY A 117 18.40 10.62 -5.73
N VAL A 118 17.18 10.29 -5.32
CA VAL A 118 16.44 11.12 -4.35
C VAL A 118 16.27 10.34 -3.07
N THR A 119 16.62 10.96 -1.95
CA THR A 119 16.48 10.36 -0.62
C THR A 119 15.55 11.19 0.25
N PHE A 120 14.64 10.56 0.97
CA PHE A 120 13.92 11.15 2.08
C PHE A 120 14.28 10.39 3.36
N THR A 121 14.74 11.11 4.36
CA THR A 121 14.94 10.61 5.73
C THR A 121 14.05 11.42 6.67
N SER A 122 13.38 10.78 7.63
CA SER A 122 12.55 11.50 8.60
C SER A 122 12.77 11.02 10.02
N LYS A 123 12.74 11.97 10.96
CA LYS A 123 12.57 11.74 12.40
C LYS A 123 11.24 12.28 12.91
N GLY A 124 10.62 13.23 12.21
CA GLY A 124 9.31 13.76 12.56
C GLY A 124 8.15 13.08 11.83
N TRP A 125 6.97 13.65 12.03
CA TRP A 125 5.70 13.24 11.45
C TRP A 125 5.30 14.15 10.30
N ILE A 126 4.60 13.56 9.33
CA ILE A 126 3.83 14.26 8.31
C ILE A 126 2.36 14.12 8.70
N ASN A 127 1.76 15.17 9.25
CA ASN A 127 0.35 15.15 9.63
C ASN A 127 -0.52 15.69 8.49
N CYS A 128 -1.40 14.85 7.94
CA CYS A 128 -2.25 15.22 6.81
C CYS A 128 -3.69 15.62 7.23
N HIS A 129 -4.04 15.48 8.52
CA HIS A 129 -5.34 15.84 9.08
C HIS A 129 -6.56 15.15 8.43
N GLY A 130 -6.38 13.92 7.95
CA GLY A 130 -7.44 13.05 7.41
C GLY A 130 -8.59 12.80 8.39
N ASP A 131 -8.35 12.87 9.69
CA ASP A 131 -9.39 12.78 10.73
C ASP A 131 -10.48 13.86 10.62
N LYS A 132 -10.19 14.96 9.91
CA LYS A 132 -11.17 16.01 9.61
C LYS A 132 -12.05 15.70 8.40
N TRP A 133 -11.69 14.69 7.62
CA TRP A 133 -12.39 14.27 6.39
C TRP A 133 -13.31 13.09 6.64
N TRP A 134 -12.79 12.05 7.30
CA TRP A 134 -13.45 10.76 7.44
C TRP A 134 -14.85 10.75 8.12
N PRO A 135 -15.22 11.70 9.00
CA PRO A 135 -16.59 11.76 9.54
C PRO A 135 -17.66 12.09 8.49
N ASN A 136 -17.29 12.56 7.30
CA ASN A 136 -18.26 12.90 6.26
C ASN A 136 -18.73 11.65 5.50
N ALA A 137 -20.02 11.31 5.65
CA ALA A 137 -20.65 10.24 4.88
C ALA A 137 -20.67 10.60 3.38
N ASN A 138 -20.17 9.70 2.52
CA ASN A 138 -19.98 9.82 1.05
C ASN A 138 -18.58 10.26 0.57
N ASP A 139 -17.56 10.23 1.42
CA ASP A 139 -16.17 10.51 1.01
C ASP A 139 -15.48 9.34 0.28
N SER A 140 -16.23 8.33 -0.20
CA SER A 140 -15.65 7.36 -1.13
C SER A 140 -15.29 8.05 -2.46
N SER A 141 -15.93 9.17 -2.82
CA SER A 141 -15.55 9.88 -4.04
C SER A 141 -14.31 10.75 -3.80
N ASP A 142 -13.27 10.63 -4.63
CA ASP A 142 -12.02 11.43 -4.62
C ASP A 142 -12.19 12.95 -4.85
N LYS A 143 -13.35 13.52 -4.56
CA LYS A 143 -13.69 14.91 -4.82
C LYS A 143 -13.08 15.83 -3.77
N GLY A 144 -11.85 16.25 -3.99
CA GLY A 144 -11.18 17.28 -3.20
C GLY A 144 -10.20 16.73 -2.17
N ARG A 145 -10.06 15.41 -2.04
CA ARG A 145 -9.07 14.77 -1.19
C ARG A 145 -7.70 14.75 -1.86
N PRO A 146 -6.63 15.22 -1.19
CA PRO A 146 -5.30 15.14 -1.75
C PRO A 146 -4.66 13.76 -1.52
N HIS A 147 -3.98 13.24 -2.52
CA HIS A 147 -2.98 12.19 -2.36
C HIS A 147 -1.68 12.82 -1.88
N LEU A 148 -0.90 12.13 -1.06
CA LEU A 148 0.26 12.72 -0.41
C LEU A 148 1.49 12.76 -1.33
N PHE A 149 2.11 11.61 -1.63
CA PHE A 149 3.34 11.52 -2.42
C PHE A 149 3.14 10.91 -3.80
N SER A 150 3.79 11.48 -4.81
CA SER A 150 4.05 10.83 -6.10
C SER A 150 5.52 10.88 -6.48
N PHE A 151 6.07 9.72 -6.81
CA PHE A 151 7.46 9.56 -7.23
C PHE A 151 7.54 8.99 -8.64
N GLY A 152 8.33 9.66 -9.49
CA GLY A 152 8.84 9.13 -10.75
C GLY A 152 10.36 9.32 -10.78
N VAL A 153 11.06 8.44 -10.07
CA VAL A 153 12.48 8.59 -9.72
C VAL A 153 13.24 7.31 -10.03
N THR A 154 14.48 7.44 -10.53
CA THR A 154 15.44 6.33 -10.56
C THR A 154 16.38 6.45 -9.36
N GLY A 155 16.48 5.42 -8.52
CA GLY A 155 17.27 5.48 -7.29
C GLY A 155 16.56 6.29 -6.20
N LEU A 156 15.36 5.87 -5.83
CA LEU A 156 14.57 6.46 -4.73
C LEU A 156 14.90 5.75 -3.42
N ARG A 157 15.19 6.50 -2.36
CA ARG A 157 15.40 5.98 -1.00
C ARG A 157 14.46 6.68 -0.02
N LEU A 158 13.61 5.94 0.68
CA LEU A 158 12.66 6.48 1.67
C LEU A 158 12.91 5.80 3.02
N ARG A 159 13.18 6.55 4.09
CA ARG A 159 13.62 5.96 5.36
C ARG A 159 13.01 6.65 6.57
N GLY A 160 12.45 5.86 7.48
CA GLY A 160 11.92 6.37 8.74
C GLY A 160 10.71 7.29 8.56
N LEU A 161 10.00 7.21 7.43
CA LEU A 161 8.86 8.10 7.16
C LEU A 161 7.70 7.72 8.08
N LYS A 162 7.06 8.75 8.66
CA LYS A 162 5.90 8.59 9.52
C LYS A 162 4.79 9.52 9.05
N VAL A 163 3.71 8.93 8.56
CA VAL A 163 2.54 9.66 8.06
C VAL A 163 1.40 9.46 9.04
N LEU A 164 0.86 10.56 9.55
CA LEU A 164 -0.27 10.60 10.47
C LEU A 164 -1.50 11.16 9.75
N ASN A 165 -2.63 10.50 9.94
CA ASN A 165 -3.93 10.85 9.40
C ASN A 165 -3.87 11.17 7.90
N PRO A 166 -3.42 10.25 7.03
CA PRO A 166 -3.47 10.46 5.58
C PRO A 166 -4.90 10.80 5.14
N VAL A 167 -5.10 11.79 4.27
CA VAL A 167 -6.47 12.09 3.80
C VAL A 167 -7.01 10.96 2.90
N ALA A 168 -6.16 10.47 2.00
CA ALA A 168 -6.40 9.34 1.09
C ALA A 168 -5.04 8.64 0.81
N TRP A 169 -4.72 8.25 -0.43
CA TRP A 169 -3.47 7.57 -0.81
C TRP A 169 -2.20 8.26 -0.29
N ALA A 170 -1.32 7.49 0.35
CA ALA A 170 -0.09 8.00 0.94
C ALA A 170 1.08 8.03 -0.06
N PHE A 171 1.39 6.91 -0.74
CA PHE A 171 2.57 6.81 -1.59
C PHE A 171 2.26 6.23 -2.97
N SER A 172 2.42 7.01 -4.04
CA SER A 172 2.45 6.52 -5.41
C SER A 172 3.89 6.39 -5.91
N MET A 173 4.33 5.16 -6.17
CA MET A 173 5.70 4.80 -6.55
C MET A 173 5.79 4.37 -8.02
N GLY A 174 6.39 5.22 -8.83
CA GLY A 174 6.85 4.93 -10.18
C GLY A 174 8.37 5.10 -10.32
N GLY A 175 8.92 4.66 -11.46
CA GLY A 175 10.36 4.70 -11.74
C GLY A 175 11.04 3.35 -11.54
N GLN A 176 12.29 3.37 -11.10
CA GLN A 176 13.12 2.16 -10.94
C GLN A 176 14.09 2.28 -9.78
N ASP A 177 14.50 1.16 -9.18
CA ASP A 177 15.46 1.12 -8.08
C ASP A 177 14.92 1.93 -6.89
N VAL A 178 13.92 1.37 -6.23
CA VAL A 178 13.24 1.98 -5.09
C VAL A 178 13.55 1.16 -3.84
N TYR A 179 13.99 1.84 -2.78
CA TYR A 179 14.17 1.22 -1.47
C TYR A 179 13.49 2.04 -0.39
N MET A 180 12.54 1.43 0.31
CA MET A 180 11.81 2.02 1.43
C MET A 180 12.06 1.20 2.70
N THR A 181 12.29 1.87 3.83
CA THR A 181 12.48 1.17 5.11
C THR A 181 11.95 1.94 6.31
N ASP A 182 11.54 1.19 7.34
CA ASP A 182 11.10 1.69 8.65
C ASP A 182 9.96 2.72 8.55
N THR A 183 8.93 2.42 7.76
CA THR A 183 7.83 3.35 7.51
C THR A 183 6.61 3.06 8.39
N VAL A 184 5.98 4.12 8.88
CA VAL A 184 4.72 4.07 9.64
C VAL A 184 3.64 4.89 8.95
N LEU A 185 2.45 4.30 8.79
CA LEU A 185 1.22 4.97 8.37
C LEU A 185 0.14 4.79 9.43
N ASP A 186 -0.37 5.87 10.01
CA ASP A 186 -1.39 5.79 11.07
C ASP A 186 -2.64 6.58 10.69
N ALA A 187 -3.71 5.86 10.37
CA ALA A 187 -5.03 6.40 10.04
C ALA A 187 -6.12 5.86 10.99
N ARG A 188 -5.80 5.65 12.27
CA ARG A 188 -6.80 5.22 13.26
C ARG A 188 -7.86 6.30 13.47
N SER A 189 -9.11 5.87 13.47
CA SER A 189 -10.26 6.75 13.66
C SER A 189 -11.37 6.07 14.46
N THR A 190 -12.07 6.87 15.25
CA THR A 190 -13.30 6.46 15.96
C THR A 190 -14.53 7.26 15.50
N GLU A 191 -14.32 8.31 14.69
CA GLU A 191 -15.36 9.25 14.27
C GLU A 191 -15.84 9.00 12.82
N GLY A 192 -15.11 8.17 12.06
CA GLY A 192 -15.41 7.87 10.65
C GLY A 192 -14.41 6.88 10.06
N PHE A 193 -14.78 6.20 8.97
CA PHE A 193 -13.91 5.22 8.33
C PHE A 193 -12.85 5.93 7.46
N PRO A 194 -11.56 5.57 7.55
CA PRO A 194 -10.49 6.19 6.77
C PRO A 194 -10.47 5.67 5.32
N PHE A 195 -11.47 6.04 4.52
CA PHE A 195 -11.65 5.63 3.12
C PHE A 195 -10.39 5.90 2.27
N ASN A 196 -9.99 4.92 1.45
CA ASN A 196 -8.91 5.03 0.46
C ASN A 196 -7.59 5.55 1.04
N THR A 197 -7.30 5.20 2.30
CA THR A 197 -6.02 5.56 2.94
C THR A 197 -4.93 4.54 2.58
N ASP A 198 -4.84 4.17 1.31
CA ASP A 198 -3.88 3.22 0.79
C ASP A 198 -2.45 3.60 1.20
N GLY A 199 -1.69 2.59 1.61
CA GLY A 199 -0.29 2.77 1.95
C GLY A 199 0.54 3.09 0.72
N ILE A 200 0.69 2.11 -0.16
CA ILE A 200 1.61 2.20 -1.29
C ILE A 200 0.96 1.69 -2.58
N ASP A 201 0.85 2.54 -3.59
CA ASP A 201 0.59 2.13 -4.97
C ASP A 201 1.90 2.00 -5.72
N VAL A 202 2.17 0.82 -6.30
CA VAL A 202 3.41 0.53 -7.01
C VAL A 202 3.16 0.23 -8.48
N SER A 203 3.80 1.04 -9.33
CA SER A 203 3.98 0.81 -10.76
C SER A 203 5.47 0.81 -11.17
N ALA A 204 6.38 0.93 -10.19
CA ALA A 204 7.82 0.96 -10.35
C ALA A 204 8.44 -0.44 -10.50
N SER A 205 9.69 -0.47 -10.95
CA SER A 205 10.50 -1.70 -11.07
C SER A 205 11.65 -1.74 -10.06
N ASP A 206 12.09 -2.93 -9.68
CA ASP A 206 13.20 -3.14 -8.74
C ASP A 206 12.94 -2.43 -7.40
N VAL A 207 11.85 -2.84 -6.75
CA VAL A 207 11.34 -2.22 -5.52
C VAL A 207 11.59 -3.12 -4.34
N ILE A 208 12.20 -2.59 -3.29
CA ILE A 208 12.33 -3.27 -1.99
C ILE A 208 11.70 -2.38 -0.91
N ILE A 209 10.75 -2.93 -0.17
CA ILE A 209 10.16 -2.31 1.01
C ILE A 209 10.42 -3.21 2.20
N ASP A 210 11.11 -2.72 3.22
CA ASP A 210 11.56 -3.51 4.36
C ASP A 210 11.28 -2.81 5.68
N GLY A 211 10.32 -3.33 6.45
CA GLY A 211 9.84 -2.70 7.67
C GLY A 211 8.71 -1.72 7.38
N TRP A 212 7.47 -2.22 7.49
CA TRP A 212 6.26 -1.43 7.33
C TRP A 212 5.31 -1.68 8.50
N THR A 213 4.82 -0.60 9.10
CA THR A 213 3.72 -0.67 10.07
C THR A 213 2.57 0.23 9.62
N SER A 214 1.36 -0.31 9.51
CA SER A 214 0.20 0.55 9.26
C SER A 214 -1.02 0.22 10.10
N HIS A 215 -1.78 1.27 10.39
CA HIS A 215 -3.22 1.16 10.54
C HIS A 215 -3.84 2.05 9.48
N ASN A 216 -4.60 1.47 8.55
CA ASN A 216 -5.26 2.21 7.49
C ASN A 216 -6.54 1.51 7.06
N GLY A 217 -7.37 2.18 6.26
CA GLY A 217 -8.69 1.69 5.83
C GLY A 217 -8.74 1.13 4.41
N ASP A 218 -7.58 0.90 3.79
CA ASP A 218 -7.48 0.36 2.43
C ASP A 218 -6.18 -0.47 2.29
N ASP A 219 -5.71 -0.72 1.07
CA ASP A 219 -4.56 -1.58 0.78
C ASP A 219 -3.29 -1.16 1.56
N ILE A 220 -2.55 -2.14 2.10
CA ILE A 220 -1.20 -1.93 2.64
C ILE A 220 -0.28 -1.50 1.50
N ILE A 221 -0.34 -2.29 0.43
CA ILE A 221 0.34 -2.09 -0.85
C ILE A 221 -0.56 -2.62 -1.95
N ASN A 222 -0.60 -1.93 -3.07
CA ASN A 222 -1.22 -2.37 -4.31
C ASN A 222 -0.17 -2.34 -5.43
N VAL A 223 0.21 -3.52 -5.92
CA VAL A 223 1.16 -3.68 -7.02
C VAL A 223 0.39 -3.95 -8.32
N SER A 224 0.71 -3.20 -9.37
CA SER A 224 0.05 -3.34 -10.67
C SER A 224 1.03 -3.17 -11.83
N PRO A 225 0.73 -3.72 -13.02
CA PRO A 225 1.52 -3.46 -14.21
C PRO A 225 1.72 -1.95 -14.47
N PRO A 226 2.91 -1.53 -14.93
CA PRO A 226 4.00 -2.37 -15.47
C PRO A 226 5.05 -2.79 -14.43
N ALA A 227 4.74 -2.81 -13.12
CA ALA A 227 5.72 -3.13 -12.09
C ALA A 227 6.38 -4.50 -12.32
N VAL A 228 7.70 -4.58 -12.11
CA VAL A 228 8.45 -5.84 -12.13
C VAL A 228 9.46 -5.89 -10.99
N ASN A 229 9.69 -7.08 -10.44
CA ASN A 229 10.65 -7.30 -9.34
C ASN A 229 10.36 -6.42 -8.11
N VAL A 230 9.25 -6.73 -7.41
CA VAL A 230 8.79 -6.02 -6.21
C VAL A 230 8.89 -6.96 -5.01
N THR A 231 9.59 -6.55 -3.97
CA THR A 231 9.65 -7.27 -2.68
C THR A 231 9.17 -6.36 -1.56
N MET A 232 8.22 -6.84 -0.75
CA MET A 232 7.85 -6.21 0.52
C MET A 232 7.95 -7.21 1.65
N ARG A 233 8.61 -6.83 2.75
CA ARG A 233 8.80 -7.71 3.89
C ARG A 233 8.81 -7.01 5.24
N ASN A 234 8.63 -7.82 6.29
CA ASN A 234 8.60 -7.39 7.69
C ASN A 234 7.46 -6.38 7.92
N ILE A 235 6.24 -6.88 7.78
CA ILE A 235 5.00 -6.09 7.71
C ILE A 235 4.16 -6.35 8.96
N VAL A 236 3.66 -5.28 9.58
CA VAL A 236 2.64 -5.35 10.63
C VAL A 236 1.51 -4.38 10.29
N ALA A 237 0.30 -4.88 10.07
CA ALA A 237 -0.79 -4.07 9.56
C ALA A 237 -2.13 -4.34 10.26
N TYR A 238 -2.96 -3.31 10.40
CA TYR A 238 -4.25 -3.35 11.08
C TYR A 238 -5.32 -2.59 10.30
N GLY A 239 -6.54 -3.12 10.22
CA GLY A 239 -7.69 -2.39 9.63
C GLY A 239 -7.75 -2.36 8.09
N THR A 240 -6.83 -3.04 7.42
CA THR A 240 -6.45 -2.80 6.01
C THR A 240 -7.25 -3.62 5.01
N HIS A 241 -7.01 -3.38 3.71
CA HIS A 241 -7.45 -4.26 2.61
C HIS A 241 -6.32 -5.15 2.07
N GLY A 242 -5.28 -5.34 2.89
CA GLY A 242 -4.27 -6.37 2.68
C GLY A 242 -3.16 -6.00 1.72
N ILE A 243 -2.37 -7.00 1.37
CA ILE A 243 -1.29 -6.94 0.38
C ILE A 243 -1.88 -7.33 -0.97
N SER A 244 -2.11 -6.34 -1.80
CA SER A 244 -2.88 -6.43 -3.03
C SER A 244 -2.00 -6.47 -4.28
N VAL A 245 -2.37 -7.34 -5.20
CA VAL A 245 -1.96 -7.29 -6.61
C VAL A 245 -3.20 -6.99 -7.44
N SER A 246 -3.15 -5.94 -8.25
CA SER A 246 -4.26 -5.59 -9.14
C SER A 246 -3.90 -5.75 -10.61
N CYS A 247 -4.90 -6.14 -11.39
CA CYS A 247 -4.76 -6.43 -12.80
C CYS A 247 -5.91 -5.78 -13.57
N ALA A 248 -5.55 -4.88 -14.49
CA ALA A 248 -6.50 -4.24 -15.40
C ALA A 248 -5.95 -4.09 -16.83
N SER A 249 -4.65 -3.92 -16.98
CA SER A 249 -3.99 -3.88 -18.30
C SER A 249 -2.50 -4.14 -18.15
N GLY A 250 -1.84 -4.55 -19.24
CA GLY A 250 -0.38 -4.67 -19.29
C GLY A 250 0.16 -5.99 -18.72
N THR A 251 1.45 -5.98 -18.40
CA THR A 251 2.19 -7.14 -17.91
C THR A 251 3.03 -6.76 -16.70
N GLY A 252 3.09 -7.64 -15.71
CA GLY A 252 3.93 -7.48 -14.53
C GLY A 252 4.40 -8.84 -14.00
N SER A 253 5.53 -8.87 -13.30
CA SER A 253 6.04 -10.14 -12.75
C SER A 253 7.04 -9.99 -11.63
N GLY A 254 7.25 -11.07 -10.88
CA GLY A 254 8.28 -11.17 -9.85
C GLY A 254 7.91 -10.39 -8.60
N TYR A 255 6.81 -10.75 -7.96
CA TYR A 255 6.34 -10.09 -6.74
C TYR A 255 6.52 -11.04 -5.55
N LEU A 256 7.21 -10.58 -4.51
CA LEU A 256 7.44 -11.33 -3.28
C LEU A 256 6.94 -10.52 -2.08
N PHE A 257 6.02 -11.11 -1.34
CA PHE A 257 5.50 -10.57 -0.09
C PHE A 257 5.80 -11.56 1.02
N GLU A 258 6.58 -11.17 2.03
CA GLU A 258 7.02 -12.10 3.07
C GLU A 258 7.06 -11.52 4.49
N ASN A 259 6.92 -12.40 5.49
CA ASN A 259 7.02 -12.02 6.91
C ASN A 259 5.98 -10.95 7.30
N ALA A 260 4.69 -11.28 7.12
CA ALA A 260 3.60 -10.34 7.37
C ALA A 260 2.70 -10.79 8.52
N GLN A 261 2.33 -9.83 9.36
CA GLN A 261 1.30 -9.98 10.39
C GLN A 261 0.18 -8.99 10.09
N ILE A 262 -0.99 -9.49 9.72
CA ILE A 262 -2.14 -8.68 9.31
C ILE A 262 -3.29 -8.97 10.26
N TYR A 263 -3.84 -7.92 10.87
CA TYR A 263 -4.87 -8.01 11.90
C TYR A 263 -6.09 -7.18 11.54
N ASP A 264 -7.26 -7.61 12.01
CA ASP A 264 -8.49 -6.81 12.04
C ASP A 264 -8.81 -6.15 10.69
N SER A 265 -8.53 -6.86 9.59
CA SER A 265 -8.53 -6.33 8.23
C SER A 265 -9.72 -6.86 7.43
N LEU A 266 -10.07 -6.20 6.34
CA LEU A 266 -11.02 -6.78 5.39
C LEU A 266 -10.37 -7.91 4.59
N LEU A 267 -9.13 -7.72 4.14
CA LEU A 267 -8.42 -8.62 3.23
C LEU A 267 -6.97 -8.84 3.70
N GLY A 268 -6.37 -9.97 3.29
CA GLY A 268 -5.00 -10.35 3.64
C GLY A 268 -4.09 -10.45 2.41
N ALA A 269 -3.82 -11.66 1.93
CA ALA A 269 -3.13 -11.87 0.65
C ALA A 269 -4.15 -11.77 -0.50
N ARG A 270 -4.07 -10.73 -1.33
CA ARG A 270 -5.12 -10.38 -2.27
C ARG A 270 -4.63 -10.28 -3.72
N PHE A 271 -5.41 -10.86 -4.63
CA PHE A 271 -5.35 -10.56 -6.06
C PHE A 271 -6.74 -10.09 -6.55
N LYS A 272 -6.75 -9.00 -7.32
CA LYS A 272 -7.97 -8.40 -7.88
C LYS A 272 -7.81 -8.17 -9.39
N GLY A 273 -8.34 -9.10 -10.19
CA GLY A 273 -8.54 -8.92 -11.64
C GLY A 273 -9.81 -8.12 -11.91
N SER A 274 -9.69 -6.98 -12.61
CA SER A 274 -10.83 -6.10 -12.87
C SER A 274 -11.73 -6.69 -13.96
N VAL A 275 -13.03 -6.81 -13.67
CA VAL A 275 -14.01 -7.28 -14.67
C VAL A 275 -13.96 -6.42 -15.93
N GLY A 276 -14.16 -7.00 -17.11
CA GLY A 276 -14.13 -6.27 -18.38
C GLY A 276 -12.74 -5.91 -18.87
N THR A 277 -11.69 -6.46 -18.26
CA THR A 277 -10.31 -6.15 -18.61
C THR A 277 -9.44 -7.40 -18.63
N THR A 278 -8.22 -7.27 -19.16
CA THR A 278 -7.24 -8.36 -19.15
C THR A 278 -5.84 -7.80 -18.93
N CYS A 279 -5.02 -8.56 -18.22
CA CYS A 279 -3.59 -8.30 -18.07
C CYS A 279 -2.86 -9.63 -17.82
N GLN A 280 -1.53 -9.59 -17.80
CA GLN A 280 -0.71 -10.77 -17.52
C GLN A 280 0.14 -10.53 -16.28
N ILE A 281 -0.05 -11.35 -15.24
CA ILE A 281 0.80 -11.33 -14.06
C ILE A 281 1.45 -12.70 -13.90
N SER A 282 2.76 -12.72 -13.66
CA SER A 282 3.46 -13.96 -13.32
C SER A 282 4.35 -13.86 -12.09
N ASP A 283 4.65 -15.00 -11.49
CA ASP A 283 5.69 -15.14 -10.46
C ASP A 283 5.38 -14.30 -9.22
N VAL A 284 4.23 -14.56 -8.60
CA VAL A 284 3.79 -13.89 -7.37
C VAL A 284 3.84 -14.86 -6.20
N THR A 285 4.46 -14.46 -5.09
CA THR A 285 4.57 -15.28 -3.89
C THR A 285 4.15 -14.47 -2.66
N TRP A 286 3.17 -14.98 -1.92
CA TRP A 286 2.90 -14.60 -0.53
C TRP A 286 3.42 -15.69 0.38
N ARG A 287 4.30 -15.37 1.33
CA ARG A 287 4.85 -16.38 2.25
C ARG A 287 5.09 -15.91 3.67
N ASN A 288 5.08 -16.86 4.60
CA ASN A 288 5.32 -16.62 6.03
C ASN A 288 4.40 -15.51 6.57
N MET A 289 3.08 -15.76 6.51
CA MET A 289 2.07 -14.78 6.90
C MET A 289 1.18 -15.30 8.01
N THR A 290 0.89 -14.44 8.98
CA THR A 290 -0.15 -14.64 9.99
C THR A 290 -1.23 -13.59 9.77
N ILE A 291 -2.44 -14.04 9.42
CA ILE A 291 -3.56 -13.17 9.06
C ILE A 291 -4.70 -13.48 10.04
N ILE A 292 -5.04 -12.55 10.92
CA ILE A 292 -5.93 -12.81 12.07
C ILE A 292 -7.09 -11.82 12.10
N ASN A 293 -8.30 -12.34 12.38
CA ASN A 293 -9.53 -11.56 12.46
C ASN A 293 -9.80 -10.79 11.17
N THR A 294 -9.62 -11.47 10.02
CA THR A 294 -9.76 -10.87 8.69
C THR A 294 -10.97 -11.43 7.94
N SER A 295 -11.75 -10.61 7.24
CA SER A 295 -12.95 -11.11 6.53
C SER A 295 -12.59 -12.09 5.41
N TYR A 296 -11.60 -11.74 4.58
CA TYR A 296 -11.14 -12.52 3.43
C TYR A 296 -9.60 -12.68 3.47
N PRO A 297 -9.07 -13.60 4.32
CA PRO A 297 -7.62 -13.68 4.57
C PRO A 297 -6.79 -13.99 3.32
N ILE A 298 -7.21 -14.94 2.49
CA ILE A 298 -6.59 -15.24 1.20
C ILE A 298 -7.68 -15.07 0.14
N HIS A 299 -7.48 -14.15 -0.81
CA HIS A 299 -8.52 -13.72 -1.74
C HIS A 299 -7.96 -13.50 -3.13
N PHE A 300 -8.27 -14.42 -4.04
CA PHE A 300 -7.95 -14.31 -5.46
C PHE A 300 -9.27 -14.32 -6.24
N ILE A 301 -9.55 -13.22 -6.93
CA ILE A 301 -10.72 -13.08 -7.80
C ILE A 301 -10.36 -12.39 -9.12
N GLU A 302 -11.13 -12.68 -10.17
CA GLU A 302 -10.96 -12.08 -11.51
C GLU A 302 -12.17 -11.25 -11.98
N ASP A 303 -13.16 -11.10 -11.11
CA ASP A 303 -14.42 -10.39 -11.35
C ASP A 303 -14.54 -9.11 -10.50
N TYR A 304 -13.41 -8.53 -10.07
CA TYR A 304 -13.39 -7.36 -9.19
C TYR A 304 -14.12 -6.16 -9.82
N VAL A 305 -15.00 -5.55 -9.03
CA VAL A 305 -15.73 -4.32 -9.37
C VAL A 305 -15.35 -3.22 -8.40
N ASP A 306 -14.76 -2.16 -8.96
CA ASP A 306 -14.59 -0.89 -8.27
C ASP A 306 -15.98 -0.28 -7.99
N GLN A 307 -16.28 -0.06 -6.71
CA GLN A 307 -17.59 0.38 -6.24
C GLN A 307 -17.98 1.77 -6.72
N GLU A 308 -17.01 2.63 -7.04
CA GLU A 308 -17.25 3.98 -7.53
C GLU A 308 -17.53 4.00 -9.03
N LYS A 309 -17.05 2.98 -9.76
CA LYS A 309 -17.21 2.86 -11.22
C LYS A 309 -18.32 1.90 -11.63
N GLY A 310 -18.59 0.89 -10.81
CA GLY A 310 -19.54 -0.18 -11.11
C GLY A 310 -19.12 -1.10 -12.26
N ALA A 311 -20.06 -1.95 -12.68
CA ALA A 311 -19.85 -2.98 -13.71
C ALA A 311 -20.65 -2.76 -15.01
N ALA A 312 -21.41 -1.66 -15.11
CA ALA A 312 -22.25 -1.40 -16.27
C ALA A 312 -21.41 -1.32 -17.56
N GLY A 313 -21.79 -2.10 -18.58
CA GLY A 313 -21.12 -2.13 -19.88
C GLY A 313 -19.79 -2.87 -19.94
N LYS A 314 -19.36 -3.51 -18.84
CA LYS A 314 -18.12 -4.31 -18.80
C LYS A 314 -18.35 -5.72 -19.34
N ASP A 315 -17.39 -6.22 -20.11
CA ASP A 315 -17.42 -7.57 -20.66
C ASP A 315 -16.94 -8.60 -19.62
N ALA A 316 -17.88 -9.24 -18.94
CA ALA A 316 -17.58 -10.27 -17.94
C ALA A 316 -16.93 -11.54 -18.51
N SER A 317 -16.77 -11.64 -19.84
CA SER A 317 -15.97 -12.71 -20.45
C SER A 317 -14.47 -12.45 -20.42
N LEU A 318 -14.01 -11.23 -20.13
CA LEU A 318 -12.60 -10.90 -19.99
C LEU A 318 -12.10 -11.15 -18.55
N ALA A 319 -10.90 -11.72 -18.43
CA ALA A 319 -10.22 -11.95 -17.15
C ALA A 319 -8.71 -11.78 -17.28
N ALA A 320 -8.03 -11.83 -16.12
CA ALA A 320 -6.59 -11.79 -16.03
C ALA A 320 -5.97 -13.10 -16.51
N PHE A 321 -4.69 -13.07 -16.86
CA PHE A 321 -3.86 -14.26 -16.96
C PHE A 321 -2.88 -14.24 -15.80
N ALA A 322 -3.06 -15.15 -14.85
CA ALA A 322 -2.23 -15.32 -13.68
C ALA A 322 -1.41 -16.61 -13.79
N LYS A 323 -0.09 -16.51 -13.70
CA LYS A 323 0.81 -17.67 -13.83
C LYS A 323 1.82 -17.77 -12.69
N ASN A 324 2.05 -18.97 -12.18
CA ASN A 324 3.05 -19.25 -11.14
C ASN A 324 2.82 -18.41 -9.86
N PHE A 325 1.61 -18.49 -9.32
CA PHE A 325 1.25 -17.87 -8.04
C PHE A 325 1.47 -18.86 -6.89
N LYS A 326 2.04 -18.39 -5.79
CA LYS A 326 2.39 -19.22 -4.64
C LYS A 326 1.91 -18.62 -3.32
N TRP A 327 1.35 -19.49 -2.49
CA TRP A 327 1.04 -19.21 -1.08
C TRP A 327 1.75 -20.23 -0.21
N GLU A 328 2.64 -19.77 0.66
CA GLU A 328 3.57 -20.64 1.39
C GLU A 328 3.60 -20.28 2.89
N SER A 329 3.38 -21.23 3.79
CA SER A 329 3.45 -20.98 5.25
C SER A 329 2.51 -19.85 5.70
N ILE A 330 1.22 -19.98 5.40
CA ILE A 330 0.20 -18.97 5.75
C ILE A 330 -0.77 -19.56 6.76
N THR A 331 -0.93 -18.85 7.88
CA THR A 331 -1.98 -19.09 8.87
C THR A 331 -3.05 -18.01 8.73
N ALA A 332 -4.26 -18.41 8.34
CA ALA A 332 -5.37 -17.53 7.96
C ALA A 332 -6.59 -17.77 8.85
N HIS A 333 -6.89 -16.82 9.73
CA HIS A 333 -8.00 -16.86 10.67
C HIS A 333 -9.04 -15.82 10.31
N THR A 334 -10.27 -16.27 10.03
CA THR A 334 -11.35 -15.34 9.67
C THR A 334 -11.85 -14.52 10.87
N GLY A 335 -12.34 -13.32 10.57
CA GLY A 335 -13.08 -12.49 11.51
C GLY A 335 -14.57 -12.79 11.53
N LYS A 336 -15.28 -12.19 12.49
CA LYS A 336 -16.74 -12.37 12.67
C LYS A 336 -17.59 -11.52 11.70
N SER A 337 -16.97 -10.63 10.95
CA SER A 337 -17.62 -9.75 9.97
C SER A 337 -17.08 -10.05 8.57
N LEU A 338 -17.93 -9.87 7.56
CA LEU A 338 -17.57 -9.93 6.13
C LEU A 338 -17.48 -8.54 5.48
N LYS A 339 -17.56 -7.50 6.31
CA LYS A 339 -17.62 -6.09 5.91
C LYS A 339 -16.87 -5.23 6.92
N ASP A 340 -16.34 -4.12 6.43
CA ASP A 340 -15.82 -3.01 7.22
C ASP A 340 -16.56 -1.71 6.85
N GLY A 341 -16.04 -0.56 7.31
CA GLY A 341 -16.64 0.74 7.02
C GLY A 341 -16.56 1.18 5.56
N SER A 342 -15.77 0.51 4.71
CA SER A 342 -15.66 0.83 3.28
C SER A 342 -16.88 0.38 2.47
N CYS A 343 -17.76 -0.41 3.07
CA CYS A 343 -18.92 -1.01 2.42
C CYS A 343 -20.07 0.00 2.19
N VAL A 344 -20.02 0.74 1.08
CA VAL A 344 -21.04 1.77 0.77
C VAL A 344 -22.04 1.38 -0.32
N THR A 345 -21.94 0.17 -0.89
CA THR A 345 -22.87 -0.37 -1.91
C THR A 345 -23.78 -1.47 -1.36
N THR A 346 -24.86 -1.77 -2.09
CA THR A 346 -25.73 -2.93 -1.82
C THR A 346 -25.91 -3.76 -3.11
N PRO A 347 -25.42 -5.00 -3.19
CA PRO A 347 -24.58 -5.67 -2.18
C PRO A 347 -23.24 -4.97 -1.95
N CYS A 348 -22.55 -5.35 -0.88
CA CYS A 348 -21.23 -4.78 -0.55
C CYS A 348 -20.25 -5.00 -1.69
N TRP A 349 -19.34 -4.05 -1.94
CA TRP A 349 -18.34 -4.19 -3.01
C TRP A 349 -17.39 -5.37 -2.78
N SER A 350 -17.12 -5.69 -1.52
CA SER A 350 -16.28 -6.82 -1.13
C SER A 350 -17.01 -8.17 -1.21
N GLN A 351 -18.30 -8.16 -1.56
CA GLN A 351 -19.08 -9.38 -1.64
C GLN A 351 -18.43 -10.35 -2.63
N THR A 352 -18.15 -11.55 -2.13
CA THR A 352 -17.50 -12.61 -2.89
C THR A 352 -18.41 -13.82 -2.97
N GLN A 353 -18.37 -14.56 -4.09
CA GLN A 353 -19.15 -15.78 -4.24
C GLN A 353 -18.91 -16.74 -3.06
N GLY A 354 -20.00 -17.17 -2.42
CA GLY A 354 -19.93 -18.09 -1.29
C GLY A 354 -19.33 -17.47 -0.03
N GLU A 355 -19.35 -16.14 0.14
CA GLU A 355 -18.86 -15.47 1.33
C GLU A 355 -19.41 -16.09 2.63
N SER A 356 -18.53 -16.35 3.60
CA SER A 356 -18.89 -16.97 4.88
C SER A 356 -17.79 -16.69 5.88
N THR A 357 -18.16 -16.44 7.14
CA THR A 357 -17.19 -16.31 8.24
C THR A 357 -16.43 -17.61 8.53
N LYS A 358 -16.76 -18.72 7.86
CA LYS A 358 -16.00 -19.97 7.90
C LYS A 358 -14.95 -20.10 6.80
N LYS A 359 -15.03 -19.31 5.73
CA LYS A 359 -14.15 -19.46 4.57
C LYS A 359 -12.97 -18.49 4.66
N SER A 360 -11.78 -19.05 4.88
CA SER A 360 -10.54 -18.27 5.05
C SER A 360 -9.77 -18.11 3.74
N MET A 361 -10.18 -18.80 2.68
CA MET A 361 -9.52 -18.81 1.38
C MET A 361 -10.54 -18.79 0.24
N TYR A 362 -10.35 -17.88 -0.71
CA TYR A 362 -11.12 -17.76 -1.94
C TYR A 362 -10.15 -17.78 -3.12
N ILE A 363 -10.25 -18.81 -3.95
CA ILE A 363 -9.50 -18.96 -5.21
C ILE A 363 -10.53 -19.08 -6.34
N ILE A 364 -10.96 -17.94 -6.86
CA ILE A 364 -12.01 -17.86 -7.89
C ILE A 364 -11.35 -17.47 -9.20
N CYS A 365 -10.99 -18.49 -9.95
CA CYS A 365 -10.47 -18.36 -11.30
C CYS A 365 -11.60 -18.50 -12.32
N LYS A 366 -11.46 -17.81 -13.44
CA LYS A 366 -12.33 -17.97 -14.60
C LYS A 366 -12.28 -19.40 -15.12
N ASP A 367 -11.06 -19.91 -15.35
CA ASP A 367 -10.77 -21.27 -15.78
C ASP A 367 -9.25 -21.56 -15.69
N ALA A 368 -8.85 -22.78 -16.04
CA ALA A 368 -7.47 -23.25 -16.00
C ALA A 368 -6.56 -22.65 -17.10
N ASP A 369 -7.12 -22.02 -18.14
CA ASP A 369 -6.31 -21.32 -19.14
C ASP A 369 -5.86 -19.94 -18.61
N HIS A 370 -6.67 -19.32 -17.74
CA HIS A 370 -6.38 -18.03 -17.12
C HIS A 370 -5.54 -18.15 -15.84
N CYS A 371 -5.71 -19.22 -15.07
CA CYS A 371 -4.93 -19.50 -13.86
C CYS A 371 -4.03 -20.72 -14.04
N GLN A 372 -2.72 -20.51 -14.15
CA GLN A 372 -1.75 -21.58 -14.42
C GLN A 372 -0.67 -21.67 -13.34
N ASP A 373 -0.26 -22.89 -13.00
CA ASP A 373 0.87 -23.19 -12.11
C ASP A 373 0.72 -22.63 -10.68
N PHE A 374 -0.50 -22.63 -10.13
CA PHE A 374 -0.74 -22.20 -8.75
C PHE A 374 -0.21 -23.25 -7.77
N LYS A 375 0.39 -22.80 -6.66
CA LYS A 375 0.92 -23.68 -5.60
C LYS A 375 0.57 -23.17 -4.21
N PHE A 376 0.17 -24.11 -3.36
CA PHE A 376 -0.11 -23.89 -1.95
C PHE A 376 0.72 -24.87 -1.14
N SER A 377 1.42 -24.36 -0.12
CA SER A 377 2.19 -25.20 0.79
C SER A 377 2.10 -24.66 2.21
N ASP A 378 1.97 -25.56 3.18
CA ASP A 378 1.84 -25.23 4.60
C ASP A 378 0.78 -24.15 4.88
N ILE A 379 -0.45 -24.43 4.47
CA ILE A 379 -1.61 -23.56 4.69
C ILE A 379 -2.41 -24.06 5.88
N THR A 380 -2.74 -23.14 6.79
CA THR A 380 -3.65 -23.38 7.92
C THR A 380 -4.82 -22.41 7.85
N LEU A 381 -6.03 -22.94 7.70
CA LEU A 381 -7.27 -22.15 7.67
C LEU A 381 -8.04 -22.35 8.98
N VAL A 382 -8.44 -21.27 9.62
CA VAL A 382 -9.24 -21.28 10.86
C VAL A 382 -10.43 -20.35 10.69
N ALA A 383 -11.61 -20.83 11.08
CA ALA A 383 -12.85 -20.06 11.06
C ALA A 383 -12.97 -19.14 12.28
N ALA A 384 -13.87 -18.15 12.22
CA ALA A 384 -14.06 -17.16 13.28
C ALA A 384 -14.58 -17.76 14.61
N ASP A 385 -15.18 -18.95 14.54
CA ASP A 385 -15.63 -19.74 15.69
C ASP A 385 -14.54 -20.69 16.24
N GLY A 386 -13.33 -20.65 15.67
CA GLY A 386 -12.19 -21.49 16.04
C GLY A 386 -12.21 -22.90 15.41
N THR A 387 -13.21 -23.22 14.60
CA THR A 387 -13.26 -24.48 13.86
C THR A 387 -12.32 -24.46 12.64
N ALA A 388 -12.15 -25.60 11.98
CA ALA A 388 -11.36 -25.69 10.76
C ALA A 388 -11.95 -24.77 9.68
N GLY A 389 -11.11 -23.91 9.11
CA GLY A 389 -11.52 -23.00 8.05
C GLY A 389 -11.77 -23.72 6.72
N GLU A 390 -12.57 -23.07 5.89
CA GLU A 390 -13.00 -23.57 4.59
C GLU A 390 -12.37 -22.79 3.43
N MET A 391 -12.37 -23.42 2.27
CA MET A 391 -12.03 -22.83 0.99
C MET A 391 -13.30 -22.59 0.17
N GLN A 392 -13.28 -21.55 -0.66
CA GLN A 392 -14.08 -21.44 -1.88
C GLN A 392 -13.14 -21.53 -3.07
N CYS A 393 -13.36 -22.48 -3.96
CA CYS A 393 -12.53 -22.64 -5.15
C CYS A 393 -13.39 -22.87 -6.40
N ALA A 394 -13.02 -22.19 -7.47
CA ALA A 394 -13.67 -22.30 -8.78
C ALA A 394 -12.64 -22.18 -9.90
N GLY A 395 -12.84 -22.93 -10.99
CA GLY A 395 -12.02 -22.86 -12.21
C GLY A 395 -10.77 -23.73 -12.21
N LEU A 396 -10.38 -24.28 -11.04
CA LEU A 396 -9.18 -25.11 -10.84
C LEU A 396 -9.49 -26.50 -10.26
N GLU A 397 -10.74 -26.96 -10.30
CA GLU A 397 -11.20 -28.19 -9.63
C GLU A 397 -10.50 -29.46 -10.13
N LYS A 398 -9.95 -29.42 -11.36
CA LYS A 398 -9.24 -30.54 -12.00
C LYS A 398 -7.72 -30.48 -11.81
N ASP A 399 -7.18 -29.41 -11.25
CA ASP A 399 -5.73 -29.26 -11.05
C ASP A 399 -5.28 -30.05 -9.81
N THR A 400 -4.62 -31.18 -10.06
CA THR A 400 -4.08 -32.05 -9.00
C THR A 400 -2.70 -31.61 -8.50
N THR A 401 -2.16 -30.52 -9.04
CA THR A 401 -0.80 -30.06 -8.77
C THR A 401 -0.75 -28.89 -7.78
N LEU A 402 -1.90 -28.35 -7.37
CA LEU A 402 -2.02 -27.19 -6.48
C LEU A 402 -1.34 -27.36 -5.12
N GLY A 403 -1.12 -28.59 -4.66
CA GLY A 403 -0.62 -28.90 -3.30
C GLY A 403 -1.72 -28.94 -2.23
N ILE A 404 -2.94 -28.50 -2.57
CA ILE A 404 -4.18 -28.65 -1.79
C ILE A 404 -5.34 -28.97 -2.73
N PRO A 405 -6.44 -29.59 -2.26
CA PRO A 405 -7.60 -29.84 -3.10
C PRO A 405 -8.40 -28.54 -3.34
N CYS A 406 -8.70 -28.21 -4.59
CA CYS A 406 -9.64 -27.14 -4.95
C CYS A 406 -11.08 -27.58 -4.62
N THR A 407 -11.64 -27.09 -3.52
CA THR A 407 -12.94 -27.54 -2.99
C THR A 407 -13.76 -26.38 -2.42
N ASN A 408 -15.05 -26.63 -2.17
CA ASN A 408 -15.97 -25.70 -1.52
C ASN A 408 -16.33 -26.18 -0.11
N GLY A 409 -15.32 -26.29 0.76
CA GLY A 409 -15.49 -26.77 2.13
C GLY A 409 -14.19 -26.79 2.91
N THR A 410 -14.15 -27.53 4.02
CA THR A 410 -12.98 -27.63 4.90
C THR A 410 -11.78 -28.21 4.15
N LEU A 411 -10.62 -27.60 4.33
CA LEU A 411 -9.36 -28.10 3.79
C LEU A 411 -9.00 -29.44 4.48
N THR A 412 -9.26 -30.57 3.82
CA THR A 412 -8.78 -31.88 4.29
C THR A 412 -7.33 -32.03 3.87
N LYS A 413 -6.41 -32.11 4.84
CA LYS A 413 -4.99 -32.42 4.59
C LYS A 413 -4.80 -33.84 4.09
#